data_AF-A0A2P6TBC6-F1
#
_entry.id   AF-A0A2P6TBC6-F1
#
_cell.length_a   1.000
_cell.length_b   1.000
_cell.length_c   1.000
_cell.angle_alpha   90.00
_cell.angle_beta   90.00
_cell.angle_gamma   90.00
#
_symmetry.space_group_name_H-M   'P 1'
#
loop_
_entity.id
_entity.type
_entity.pdbx_description
1 polymer ?
#
loop_
_entity_poly.entity_id
_entity_poly.type
_entity_poly.pdbx_seq_one_letter_code
_entity_poly.pdbx_strand_id
1 'polypeptide(L)'
;MAPCCTAAALSACQLRVQARPENIRLQRRSWLQRRRQPLHAAAAAASEDGPGPLSSRDEAERLNRLLQPTKPITGEELRQLVVDKWGVSYDVTLQRRGKNMYLHVMWKFLEQQSFPLTEEEYMAQLDAVCSYLNLWEVADRVRAGIAGSRRHPGYTAGGSARAVSINLDVDVGGMGRSAEWNTF
;
A
#
# COMPACT_ATOMS: atom_id res chain seq x y z
N MET A 1 7.28 -16.02 -67.72
CA MET A 1 7.02 -17.43 -67.36
C MET A 1 6.85 -17.53 -65.86
N ALA A 2 5.61 -17.51 -65.41
CA ALA A 2 5.17 -17.82 -64.05
C ALA A 2 3.71 -18.31 -64.17
N PRO A 3 3.36 -19.49 -63.64
CA PRO A 3 1.99 -19.86 -63.34
C PRO A 3 1.90 -20.16 -61.81
N CYS A 4 0.76 -20.18 -61.15
CA CYS A 4 -0.63 -19.93 -61.49
C CYS A 4 -1.33 -19.76 -60.12
N CYS A 5 -2.16 -18.72 -59.98
CA CYS A 5 -3.19 -18.72 -58.95
C CYS A 5 -4.28 -19.73 -59.35
N THR A 6 -4.83 -20.48 -58.39
CA THR A 6 -6.14 -21.12 -58.61
C THR A 6 -6.91 -21.17 -57.32
N ALA A 7 -8.10 -20.58 -57.39
CA ALA A 7 -9.15 -20.57 -56.38
C ALA A 7 -10.18 -21.66 -56.69
N ALA A 8 -10.68 -22.34 -55.66
CA ALA A 8 -11.94 -23.11 -55.58
C ALA A 8 -11.91 -23.87 -54.23
N ALA A 9 -12.96 -24.04 -53.43
CA ALA A 9 -14.37 -23.72 -53.56
C ALA A 9 -14.98 -23.63 -52.15
N LEU A 10 -15.99 -22.78 -52.03
CA LEU A 10 -16.98 -22.75 -50.96
C LEU A 10 -17.84 -24.02 -51.03
N SER A 11 -18.08 -24.70 -49.90
CA SER A 11 -19.32 -25.46 -49.73
C SER A 11 -19.66 -25.69 -48.25
N ALA A 12 -20.89 -25.27 -47.94
CA ALA A 12 -21.72 -25.44 -46.76
C ALA A 12 -21.38 -26.58 -45.78
N CYS A 13 -21.19 -26.21 -44.50
CA CYS A 13 -21.61 -27.04 -43.37
C CYS A 13 -22.44 -26.17 -42.42
N GLN A 14 -23.68 -25.93 -42.85
CA GLN A 14 -24.73 -25.28 -42.11
C GLN A 14 -25.38 -26.31 -41.18
N LEU A 15 -25.83 -25.84 -40.01
CA LEU A 15 -26.55 -26.55 -38.92
C LEU A 15 -25.72 -27.23 -37.83
N ARG A 16 -25.41 -26.44 -36.80
CA ARG A 16 -25.81 -26.79 -35.43
C ARG A 16 -26.06 -25.51 -34.62
N VAL A 17 -27.22 -24.93 -34.87
CA VAL A 17 -27.99 -24.26 -33.82
C VAL A 17 -28.35 -25.34 -32.81
N GLN A 18 -27.91 -25.21 -31.56
CA GLN A 18 -28.74 -25.39 -30.36
C GLN A 18 -27.90 -25.23 -29.08
N ALA A 19 -28.56 -24.65 -28.07
CA ALA A 19 -28.12 -24.45 -26.69
C ALA A 19 -27.14 -23.30 -26.40
N ARG A 20 -27.64 -22.06 -26.56
CA ARG A 20 -27.33 -21.00 -25.58
C ARG A 20 -28.05 -21.38 -24.28
N PRO A 21 -27.38 -21.47 -23.12
CA PRO A 21 -28.09 -21.52 -21.86
C PRO A 21 -28.67 -20.13 -21.55
N GLU A 22 -29.91 -19.94 -22.00
CA GLU A 22 -30.85 -18.99 -21.39
C GLU A 22 -31.18 -19.46 -19.96
N ASN A 23 -30.39 -19.10 -18.96
CA ASN A 23 -30.91 -18.89 -17.61
C ASN A 23 -29.88 -18.28 -16.63
N ILE A 24 -29.59 -16.99 -16.77
CA ILE A 24 -29.10 -16.19 -15.63
C ILE A 24 -30.16 -15.12 -15.35
N ARG A 25 -31.37 -15.59 -15.04
CA ARG A 25 -32.44 -14.75 -14.50
C ARG A 25 -33.21 -15.43 -13.37
N LEU A 26 -32.56 -16.35 -12.65
CA LEU A 26 -33.03 -16.94 -11.40
C LEU A 26 -31.89 -17.20 -10.39
N GLN A 27 -31.11 -16.16 -10.08
CA GLN A 27 -30.35 -16.05 -8.81
C GLN A 27 -30.43 -14.60 -8.30
N ARG A 28 -31.61 -13.98 -8.45
CA ARG A 28 -31.92 -12.61 -8.02
C ARG A 28 -33.03 -12.58 -6.95
N ARG A 29 -33.09 -13.61 -6.10
CA ARG A 29 -33.95 -13.65 -4.91
C ARG A 29 -33.27 -14.42 -3.76
N SER A 30 -32.23 -13.84 -3.17
CA SER A 30 -31.86 -14.17 -1.78
C SER A 30 -31.20 -13.00 -1.01
N TRP A 31 -31.34 -11.77 -1.52
CA TRP A 31 -30.89 -10.55 -0.83
C TRP A 31 -31.96 -9.92 0.07
N LEU A 32 -33.15 -10.53 0.17
CA LEU A 32 -34.25 -10.10 1.06
C LEU A 32 -34.79 -11.22 1.99
N GLN A 33 -34.01 -12.29 2.21
CA GLN A 33 -34.33 -13.35 3.19
C GLN A 33 -33.17 -13.68 4.13
N ARG A 34 -32.15 -12.81 4.18
CA ARG A 34 -31.07 -12.85 5.21
C ARG A 34 -31.05 -11.58 6.05
N ARG A 35 -32.23 -10.96 6.23
CA ARG A 35 -32.49 -9.89 7.20
C ARG A 35 -33.86 -10.14 7.83
N ARG A 36 -33.90 -11.17 8.66
CA ARG A 36 -34.90 -11.37 9.72
C ARG A 36 -34.32 -12.42 10.66
N GLN A 37 -33.17 -12.10 11.25
CA GLN A 37 -32.92 -12.63 12.58
C GLN A 37 -33.94 -11.93 13.49
N PRO A 38 -34.75 -12.66 14.27
CA PRO A 38 -35.49 -12.03 15.34
C PRO A 38 -34.48 -11.37 16.28
N LEU A 39 -34.62 -10.08 16.51
CA LEU A 39 -33.81 -9.27 17.45
C LEU A 39 -33.86 -9.76 18.91
N HIS A 40 -34.48 -10.91 19.20
CA HIS A 40 -34.77 -11.39 20.55
C HIS A 40 -34.23 -12.80 20.87
N ALA A 41 -33.56 -13.50 19.96
CA ALA A 41 -33.08 -14.88 20.21
C ALA A 41 -31.56 -15.01 20.43
N ALA A 42 -30.83 -13.90 20.51
CA ALA A 42 -29.41 -13.87 20.91
C ALA A 42 -29.18 -13.12 22.23
N ALA A 43 -30.24 -12.90 23.00
CA ALA A 43 -30.18 -12.26 24.33
C ALA A 43 -30.24 -13.26 25.49
N ALA A 44 -30.32 -14.57 25.22
CA ALA A 44 -30.54 -15.61 26.24
C ALA A 44 -29.44 -16.70 26.29
N ALA A 45 -28.25 -16.37 25.80
CA ALA A 45 -27.03 -17.14 26.07
C ALA A 45 -25.85 -16.20 26.40
N ALA A 46 -26.15 -15.04 26.98
CA ALA A 46 -25.18 -14.34 27.80
C ALA A 46 -25.18 -15.07 29.15
N SER A 47 -24.39 -16.14 29.26
CA SER A 47 -23.89 -16.48 30.58
C SER A 47 -23.19 -15.23 31.10
N GLU A 48 -23.37 -14.93 32.38
CA GLU A 48 -22.66 -13.85 33.07
C GLU A 48 -21.17 -14.21 33.26
N ASP A 49 -20.54 -14.81 32.24
CA ASP A 49 -19.10 -14.90 32.09
C ASP A 49 -18.62 -13.70 31.27
N GLY A 50 -19.05 -12.50 31.66
CA GLY A 50 -18.23 -11.33 31.35
C GLY A 50 -16.88 -11.56 32.04
N PRO A 51 -15.74 -11.31 31.39
CA PRO A 51 -14.46 -11.38 32.10
C PRO A 51 -14.62 -10.53 33.36
N GLY A 52 -14.45 -11.16 34.52
CA GLY A 52 -14.59 -10.52 35.83
C GLY A 52 -13.76 -9.24 35.88
N PRO A 53 -13.99 -8.34 36.86
CA PRO A 53 -13.30 -7.06 36.94
C PRO A 53 -11.81 -7.29 36.71
N LEU A 54 -11.31 -6.78 35.58
CA LEU A 54 -9.95 -7.02 35.13
C LEU A 54 -9.04 -6.62 36.29
N SER A 55 -8.12 -7.49 36.68
CA SER A 55 -7.14 -7.11 37.69
C SER A 55 -6.49 -5.82 37.20
N SER A 56 -6.22 -4.86 38.10
CA SER A 56 -5.55 -3.61 37.71
C SER A 56 -4.24 -3.86 36.94
N ARG A 57 -3.63 -5.05 37.12
CA ARG A 57 -2.52 -5.57 36.33
C ARG A 57 -2.88 -5.89 34.86
N ASP A 58 -4.00 -6.56 34.61
CA ASP A 58 -4.48 -6.90 33.26
C ASP A 58 -4.95 -5.64 32.51
N GLU A 59 -5.57 -4.70 33.21
CA GLU A 59 -5.94 -3.38 32.67
C GLU A 59 -4.69 -2.59 32.26
N ALA A 60 -3.66 -2.56 33.12
CA ALA A 60 -2.39 -1.90 32.81
C ALA A 60 -1.70 -2.53 31.58
N GLU A 61 -1.71 -3.86 31.44
CA GLU A 61 -1.14 -4.53 30.27
C GLU A 61 -1.91 -4.18 28.98
N ARG A 62 -3.25 -4.16 29.06
CA ARG A 62 -4.09 -3.75 27.93
C ARG A 62 -3.85 -2.31 27.52
N LEU A 63 -3.75 -1.39 28.48
CA LEU A 63 -3.46 0.01 28.24
C LEU A 63 -2.07 0.19 27.62
N ASN A 64 -1.05 -0.51 28.13
CA ASN A 64 0.27 -0.51 27.51
C ASN A 64 0.25 -1.04 26.08
N ARG A 65 -0.63 -1.99 25.73
CA ARG A 65 -0.81 -2.45 24.35
C ARG A 65 -1.43 -1.40 23.43
N LEU A 66 -2.36 -0.60 23.94
CA LEU A 66 -3.04 0.45 23.17
C LEU A 66 -2.21 1.72 23.03
N LEU A 67 -1.41 2.04 24.05
CA LEU A 67 -0.62 3.26 24.17
C LEU A 67 0.84 3.06 23.75
N GLN A 68 1.17 1.89 23.20
CA GLN A 68 2.53 1.58 22.77
C GLN A 68 2.96 2.60 21.69
N PRO A 69 4.02 3.40 21.96
CA PRO A 69 4.54 4.30 20.94
C PRO A 69 5.01 3.47 19.74
N THR A 70 4.91 4.04 18.54
CA THR A 70 5.30 3.34 17.32
C THR A 70 6.74 2.84 17.46
N LYS A 71 6.99 1.58 17.07
CA LYS A 71 8.35 1.02 17.14
C LYS A 71 9.25 1.89 16.24
N PRO A 72 10.38 2.44 16.76
CA PRO A 72 11.27 3.26 15.95
C PRO A 72 11.81 2.43 14.78
N ILE A 73 11.92 3.06 13.61
CA ILE A 73 12.50 2.46 12.41
C ILE A 73 13.99 2.82 12.31
N THR A 74 14.83 1.85 11.94
CA THR A 74 16.27 2.05 11.67
C THR A 74 16.53 2.06 10.16
N GLY A 75 17.66 2.61 9.72
CA GLY A 75 18.05 2.60 8.31
C GLY A 75 18.19 1.19 7.75
N GLU A 76 18.73 0.26 8.53
CA GLU A 76 18.79 -1.17 8.20
C GLU A 76 17.40 -1.78 8.00
N GLU A 77 16.46 -1.50 8.93
CA GLU A 77 15.07 -1.98 8.81
C GLU A 77 14.41 -1.39 7.55
N LEU A 78 14.64 -0.10 7.26
CA LEU A 78 14.10 0.54 6.05
C LEU A 78 14.67 -0.05 4.76
N ARG A 79 15.98 -0.30 4.70
CA ARG A 79 16.64 -0.99 3.58
C ARG A 79 16.01 -2.37 3.37
N GLN A 80 15.86 -3.14 4.45
CA GLN A 80 15.29 -4.48 4.38
C GLN A 80 13.85 -4.46 3.86
N LEU A 81 13.00 -3.54 4.33
CA LEU A 81 11.62 -3.39 3.86
C LEU A 81 11.54 -3.11 2.35
N VAL A 82 12.46 -2.29 1.84
CA VAL A 82 12.55 -1.96 0.40
C VAL A 82 13.00 -3.18 -0.40
N VAL A 83 14.06 -3.87 0.06
CA VAL A 83 14.60 -5.08 -0.58
C VAL A 83 13.58 -6.22 -0.57
N ASP A 84 12.89 -6.46 0.54
CA ASP A 84 11.86 -7.50 0.65
C ASP A 84 10.70 -7.24 -0.32
N LYS A 85 10.35 -5.97 -0.54
CA LYS A 85 9.22 -5.59 -1.37
C LYS A 85 9.52 -5.64 -2.86
N TRP A 86 10.69 -5.15 -3.28
CA TRP A 86 11.02 -4.95 -4.70
C TRP A 86 12.28 -5.67 -5.17
N GLY A 87 13.02 -6.33 -4.28
CA GLY A 87 14.21 -7.13 -4.57
C GLY A 87 15.50 -6.34 -4.74
N VAL A 88 15.48 -5.02 -4.55
CA VAL A 88 16.60 -4.11 -4.85
C VAL A 88 16.68 -3.00 -3.81
N SER A 89 17.89 -2.53 -3.47
CA SER A 89 18.12 -1.48 -2.48
C SER A 89 17.96 -0.08 -3.09
N TYR A 90 16.71 0.35 -3.25
CA TYR A 90 16.39 1.68 -3.77
C TYR A 90 16.79 2.81 -2.83
N ASP A 91 17.09 3.96 -3.44
CA ASP A 91 17.26 5.23 -2.74
C ASP A 91 15.93 5.76 -2.19
N VAL A 92 15.97 6.35 -1.01
CA VAL A 92 14.81 6.86 -0.30
C VAL A 92 15.04 8.32 0.10
N THR A 93 14.10 9.18 -0.25
CA THR A 93 14.18 10.63 -0.02
C THR A 93 12.87 11.16 0.56
N LEU A 94 12.94 12.28 1.29
CA LEU A 94 11.77 12.99 1.78
C LEU A 94 11.46 14.17 0.86
N GLN A 95 10.20 14.30 0.44
CA GLN A 95 9.78 15.31 -0.50
C GLN A 95 8.54 16.05 0.00
N ARG A 96 8.66 17.37 0.18
CA ARG A 96 7.53 18.23 0.48
C ARG A 96 6.76 18.56 -0.79
N ARG A 97 5.43 18.38 -0.76
CA ARG A 97 4.51 18.83 -1.82
C ARG A 97 3.39 19.64 -1.17
N GLY A 98 3.50 20.96 -1.24
CA GLY A 98 2.58 21.88 -0.58
C GLY A 98 2.64 21.74 0.94
N LYS A 99 1.53 21.32 1.55
CA LYS A 99 1.41 21.13 3.01
C LYS A 99 1.83 19.74 3.48
N ASN A 100 1.84 18.76 2.58
CA ASN A 100 2.07 17.37 2.94
C ASN A 100 3.53 16.96 2.71
N MET A 101 4.02 16.07 3.56
CA MET A 101 5.29 15.38 3.37
C MET A 101 5.09 14.00 2.74
N TYR A 102 5.95 13.65 1.80
CA TYR A 102 5.95 12.35 1.12
C TYR A 102 7.31 11.67 1.30
N LEU A 103 7.27 10.35 1.50
CA LEU A 103 8.43 9.49 1.36
C LEU A 103 8.50 9.03 -0.10
N HIS A 104 9.59 9.36 -0.78
CA HIS A 104 9.85 8.99 -2.15
C HIS A 104 10.86 7.84 -2.18
N VAL A 105 10.41 6.69 -2.68
CA VAL A 105 11.31 5.61 -3.08
C VAL A 105 11.68 5.86 -4.54
N MET A 106 12.93 6.25 -4.75
CA MET A 106 13.50 6.59 -6.05
C MET A 106 13.79 5.32 -6.86
N TRP A 107 13.92 5.46 -8.17
CA TRP A 107 14.20 4.33 -9.07
C TRP A 107 15.69 3.96 -9.14
N LYS A 108 16.57 4.81 -8.58
CA LYS A 108 18.02 4.54 -8.47
C LYS A 108 18.26 3.60 -7.30
N PHE A 109 19.25 2.73 -7.43
CA PHE A 109 19.59 1.74 -6.41
C PHE A 109 21.10 1.53 -6.32
N LEU A 110 21.56 1.04 -5.16
CA LEU A 110 22.97 0.96 -4.79
C LEU A 110 23.78 0.07 -5.73
N GLU A 111 23.20 -1.01 -6.23
CA GLU A 111 23.90 -1.99 -7.08
C GLU A 111 24.16 -1.47 -8.52
N GLN A 112 23.69 -0.26 -8.87
CA GLN A 112 24.02 0.37 -10.15
C GLN A 112 25.45 0.95 -10.13
N GLN A 113 26.24 0.68 -11.17
CA GLN A 113 27.59 1.24 -11.31
C GLN A 113 27.64 2.78 -11.28
N SER A 114 26.56 3.46 -11.65
CA SER A 114 26.45 4.91 -11.68
C SER A 114 25.69 5.51 -10.49
N PHE A 115 25.58 4.77 -9.39
CA PHE A 115 24.99 5.29 -8.16
C PHE A 115 25.91 6.37 -7.54
N PRO A 116 25.36 7.53 -7.12
CA PRO A 116 26.18 8.67 -6.73
C PRO A 116 26.82 8.55 -5.34
N LEU A 117 26.39 7.61 -4.51
CA LEU A 117 26.82 7.46 -3.12
C LEU A 117 27.53 6.13 -2.90
N THR A 118 28.41 6.06 -1.90
CA THR A 118 28.94 4.77 -1.42
C THR A 118 27.92 4.03 -0.55
N GLU A 119 28.18 2.76 -0.21
CA GLU A 119 27.29 1.99 0.68
C GLU A 119 27.17 2.64 2.07
N GLU A 120 28.27 3.18 2.60
CA GLU A 120 28.28 3.85 3.90
C GLU A 120 27.47 5.15 3.87
N GLU A 121 27.63 5.96 2.81
CA GLU A 121 26.89 7.20 2.61
C GLU A 121 25.39 6.93 2.42
N TYR A 122 25.05 5.87 1.69
CA TYR A 122 23.67 5.41 1.51
C TYR A 122 23.03 5.04 2.85
N MET A 123 23.72 4.25 3.68
CA MET A 123 23.22 3.88 5.00
C MET A 123 23.05 5.11 5.90
N ALA A 124 24.01 6.03 5.91
CA ALA A 124 23.92 7.28 6.66
C ALA A 124 22.73 8.14 6.20
N GLN A 125 22.45 8.20 4.89
CA GLN A 125 21.27 8.89 4.37
C GLN A 125 19.98 8.21 4.84
N LEU A 126 19.90 6.87 4.80
CA LEU A 126 18.72 6.15 5.29
C LEU A 126 18.49 6.39 6.78
N ASP A 127 19.54 6.39 7.60
CA ASP A 127 19.45 6.68 9.03
C ASP A 127 18.99 8.12 9.30
N ALA A 128 19.46 9.09 8.51
CA ALA A 128 18.99 10.47 8.57
C ALA A 128 17.49 10.55 8.24
N VAL A 129 17.04 9.88 7.18
CA VAL A 129 15.60 9.80 6.83
C VAL A 129 14.81 9.15 7.97
N CYS A 130 15.29 8.02 8.51
CA CYS A 130 14.64 7.32 9.61
C CYS A 130 14.54 8.18 10.87
N SER A 131 15.56 8.99 11.15
CA SER A 131 15.54 9.94 12.28
C SER A 131 14.37 10.92 12.17
N TYR A 132 14.08 11.45 10.98
CA TYR A 132 12.92 12.30 10.75
C TYR A 132 11.59 11.53 10.83
N LEU A 133 11.53 10.32 10.29
CA LEU A 133 10.33 9.48 10.36
C LEU A 133 9.96 9.13 11.80
N ASN A 134 10.96 8.86 12.64
CA ASN A 134 10.80 8.62 14.07
C ASN A 134 10.37 9.89 14.81
N LEU A 135 10.96 11.05 14.47
CA LEU A 135 10.60 12.33 15.06
C LEU A 135 9.13 12.71 14.79
N TRP A 136 8.60 12.34 13.62
CA TRP A 136 7.20 12.57 13.27
C TRP A 136 6.26 11.42 13.67
N GLU A 137 6.77 10.37 14.31
CA GLU A 137 6.00 9.19 14.72
C GLU A 137 5.23 8.51 13.57
N VAL A 138 5.76 8.57 12.35
CA VAL A 138 5.12 8.02 11.13
C VAL A 138 5.68 6.66 10.70
N ALA A 139 6.48 6.00 11.55
CA ALA A 139 7.17 4.76 11.23
C ALA A 139 6.22 3.64 10.76
N ASP A 140 5.11 3.41 11.48
CA ASP A 140 4.14 2.38 11.12
C ASP A 140 3.42 2.67 9.80
N ARG A 141 3.19 3.96 9.52
CA ARG A 141 2.60 4.38 8.24
C ARG A 141 3.53 4.10 7.07
N VAL A 142 4.83 4.26 7.25
CA VAL A 142 5.83 3.89 6.24
C VAL A 142 5.84 2.39 6.01
N ARG A 143 5.87 1.57 7.07
CA ARG A 143 5.80 0.10 6.97
C ARG A 143 4.55 -0.34 6.19
N ALA A 144 3.39 0.19 6.57
CA ALA A 144 2.12 -0.10 5.89
C ALA A 144 2.09 0.44 4.45
N GLY A 145 2.67 1.61 4.21
CA GLY A 145 2.74 2.24 2.89
C GLY A 145 3.59 1.45 1.89
N ILE A 146 4.75 0.96 2.34
CA ILE A 146 5.63 0.11 1.52
C ILE A 146 4.95 -1.23 1.24
N ALA A 147 4.42 -1.89 2.27
CA ALA A 147 3.72 -3.17 2.14
C ALA A 147 2.49 -3.07 1.21
N GLY A 148 1.70 -2.01 1.36
CA GLY A 148 0.48 -1.76 0.57
C GLY A 148 0.72 -1.21 -0.83
N SER A 149 1.96 -0.84 -1.19
CA SER A 149 2.27 -0.29 -2.50
C SER A 149 2.09 -1.36 -3.60
N ARG A 150 1.33 -0.99 -4.66
CA ARG A 150 1.14 -1.82 -5.86
C ARG A 150 2.11 -1.48 -7.00
N ARG A 151 2.65 -0.26 -6.99
CA ARG A 151 3.53 0.25 -8.03
C ARG A 151 4.98 0.03 -7.61
N HIS A 152 5.86 -0.23 -8.59
CA HIS A 152 7.29 -0.38 -8.38
C HIS A 152 8.04 0.87 -8.87
N PRO A 153 9.16 1.25 -8.23
CA PRO A 153 10.07 2.28 -8.75
C PRO A 153 10.70 1.80 -10.07
N GLY A 154 10.83 2.66 -11.06
CA GLY A 154 11.45 2.28 -12.34
C GLY A 154 11.10 3.19 -13.50
N TYR A 155 11.42 2.74 -14.72
CA TYR A 155 11.06 3.44 -15.95
C TYR A 155 9.67 3.01 -16.43
N THR A 156 8.87 3.98 -16.87
CA THR A 156 7.59 3.70 -17.52
C THR A 156 7.83 3.46 -19.02
N ALA A 157 6.89 2.81 -19.72
CA ALA A 157 6.97 2.54 -21.16
C ALA A 157 7.24 3.79 -22.03
N GLY A 158 6.91 4.99 -21.54
CA GLY A 158 7.22 6.28 -22.19
C GLY A 158 8.61 6.85 -21.88
N GLY A 159 9.52 6.10 -21.27
CA GLY A 159 10.88 6.54 -20.92
C GLY A 159 10.98 7.45 -19.69
N SER A 160 9.86 7.92 -19.14
CA SER A 160 9.86 8.69 -17.90
C SER A 160 10.12 7.83 -16.68
N ALA A 161 11.01 8.31 -15.82
CA ALA A 161 11.28 7.68 -14.55
C ALA A 161 10.14 7.89 -13.55
N ARG A 162 9.87 6.88 -12.73
CA ARG A 162 8.76 6.85 -11.79
C ARG A 162 9.26 6.48 -10.41
N ALA A 163 8.98 7.35 -9.45
CA ALA A 163 9.17 7.10 -8.03
C ALA A 163 7.86 6.58 -7.40
N VAL A 164 7.98 5.86 -6.28
CA VAL A 164 6.84 5.53 -5.42
C VAL A 164 6.75 6.59 -4.33
N SER A 165 5.66 7.35 -4.31
CA SER A 165 5.41 8.37 -3.30
C SER A 165 4.39 7.87 -2.27
N ILE A 166 4.82 7.79 -1.01
CA ILE A 166 4.00 7.40 0.13
C ILE A 166 3.69 8.66 0.93
N ASN A 167 2.41 8.97 1.13
CA ASN A 167 2.00 10.14 1.90
C ASN A 167 2.18 9.87 3.41
N LEU A 168 2.94 10.72 4.09
CA LEU A 168 3.21 10.63 5.52
C LEU A 168 2.14 11.33 6.37
N ASP A 169 1.28 12.16 5.79
CA ASP A 169 0.20 12.88 6.49
C ASP A 169 0.68 13.80 7.61
N VAL A 170 1.93 14.26 7.48
CA VAL A 170 2.51 15.30 8.31
C VAL A 170 2.13 16.63 7.69
N ASP A 171 1.36 17.45 8.40
CA ASP A 171 1.08 18.83 8.00
C ASP A 171 2.27 19.71 8.36
N VAL A 172 3.06 20.08 7.35
CA VAL A 172 4.14 21.07 7.44
C VAL A 172 3.60 22.47 7.05
N GLY A 173 2.27 22.60 6.97
CA GLY A 173 1.55 23.78 6.49
C GLY A 173 1.07 24.73 7.59
N GLY A 174 1.06 24.30 8.86
CA GLY A 174 0.67 25.11 10.01
C GLY A 174 1.59 26.30 10.25
N MET A 175 1.07 27.33 10.95
CA MET A 175 1.66 28.63 11.30
C MET A 175 3.12 28.57 11.80
N GLY A 176 4.07 28.28 10.92
CA GLY A 176 5.48 28.50 11.14
C GLY A 176 5.82 29.96 10.82
N ARG A 177 6.95 30.44 11.36
CA ARG A 177 7.53 31.75 11.07
C ARG A 177 7.57 32.09 9.58
N SER A 178 7.73 31.10 8.69
CA SER A 178 7.71 31.32 7.25
C SER A 178 6.41 31.96 6.71
N ALA A 179 5.28 31.83 7.42
CA ALA A 179 4.03 32.51 7.06
C ALA A 179 4.10 34.03 7.30
N GLU A 180 4.98 34.49 8.20
CA GLU A 180 5.14 35.92 8.53
C GLU A 180 5.79 36.70 7.38
N TRP A 181 6.61 36.04 6.54
CA TRP A 181 7.31 36.67 5.41
C TRP A 181 6.61 36.48 4.06
N ASN A 182 5.56 35.66 3.98
CA ASN A 182 4.84 35.34 2.73
C ASN A 182 3.66 36.30 2.42
N THR A 183 3.60 37.46 3.09
CA THR A 183 2.48 38.43 2.99
C THR A 183 2.85 39.72 2.22
N PHE A 184 3.94 39.72 1.46
CA PHE A 184 4.33 40.86 0.61
C PHE A 184 4.06 40.60 -0.87
#